data_AF-A0A485D2C1-F1
#
_entry.id   AF-A0A485D2C1-F1
#
_cell.length_a   1.000
_cell.length_b   1.000
_cell.length_c   1.000
_cell.angle_alpha   90.00
_cell.angle_beta   90.00
_cell.angle_gamma   90.00
#
_symmetry.space_group_name_H-M   'P 1'
#
loop_
_entity.id
_entity.type
_entity.pdbx_description
1 polymer ?
#
loop_
_entity_poly.entity_id
_entity_poly.type
_entity_poly.pdbx_seq_one_letter_code
_entity_poly.pdbx_strand_id
1 'polypeptide(L)'
;MDTPSQDNRYWLGEGDQINIAVAGEPDMSMRFLLDSSGTISYPYIGQLRLLGKTPEDVSAELTQRLRGDYLQNPMVTVTVTQFRNIFILGEVEKTRWLPLAARPDR
;
A
#
# COMPACT_ATOMS: atom_id res chain seq x y z
N MET A 1 -16.39 -22.19 13.89
CA MET A 1 -16.82 -20.88 13.34
C MET A 1 -15.54 -20.18 12.96
N ASP A 2 -15.00 -20.59 11.84
CA ASP A 2 -13.71 -20.17 11.33
C ASP A 2 -13.96 -18.94 10.47
N THR A 3 -13.82 -17.76 11.06
CA THR A 3 -13.80 -16.51 10.30
C THR A 3 -12.53 -16.54 9.46
N PRO A 4 -12.59 -16.57 8.12
CA PRO A 4 -11.40 -16.34 7.33
C PRO A 4 -11.03 -14.87 7.55
N SER A 5 -10.06 -14.62 8.42
CA SER A 5 -9.40 -13.33 8.52
C SER A 5 -8.81 -13.03 7.15
N GLN A 6 -9.54 -12.27 6.35
CA GLN A 6 -9.03 -11.66 5.12
C GLN A 6 -8.01 -10.61 5.58
N ASP A 7 -6.81 -11.08 5.92
CA ASP A 7 -5.61 -10.27 6.05
C ASP A 7 -5.29 -9.81 4.63
N ASN A 8 -6.08 -8.85 4.13
CA ASN A 8 -5.90 -8.19 2.83
C ASN A 8 -4.75 -7.19 2.97
N ARG A 9 -3.63 -7.68 3.50
CA ARG A 9 -2.40 -6.95 3.73
C ARG A 9 -1.84 -6.61 2.37
N TYR A 10 -1.66 -5.33 2.13
CA TYR A 10 -1.15 -4.84 0.87
C TYR A 10 0.36 -5.00 0.82
N TRP A 11 0.84 -5.74 -0.17
CA TRP A 11 2.26 -5.97 -0.40
C TRP A 11 2.75 -5.04 -1.49
N LEU A 12 3.79 -4.26 -1.19
CA LEU A 12 4.43 -3.39 -2.14
C LEU A 12 5.07 -4.21 -3.27
N GLY A 13 4.97 -3.70 -4.49
CA GLY A 13 5.54 -4.34 -5.67
C GLY A 13 5.76 -3.36 -6.80
N GLU A 14 6.34 -3.87 -7.88
CA GLU A 14 6.75 -3.08 -9.04
C GLU A 14 5.61 -2.21 -9.58
N GLY A 15 5.93 -0.96 -9.91
CA GLY A 15 4.99 0.02 -10.44
C GLY A 15 4.18 0.76 -9.37
N ASP A 16 4.25 0.38 -8.10
CA ASP A 16 3.61 1.17 -7.04
C ASP A 16 4.41 2.45 -6.77
N GLN A 17 3.70 3.56 -6.58
CA GLN A 17 4.31 4.82 -6.17
C GLN A 17 4.16 5.00 -4.66
N ILE A 18 5.27 5.14 -3.96
CA ILE A 18 5.32 5.34 -2.51
C ILE A 18 5.71 6.78 -2.20
N ASN A 19 5.01 7.38 -1.25
CA ASN A 19 5.40 8.62 -0.61
C ASN A 19 5.91 8.31 0.80
N ILE A 20 7.15 8.69 1.08
CA ILE A 20 7.75 8.62 2.41
C ILE A 20 7.72 10.04 2.96
N ALA A 21 7.07 10.23 4.10
CA ALA A 21 7.01 11.52 4.79
C ALA A 21 7.65 11.40 6.17
N VAL A 22 8.55 12.32 6.51
CA VAL A 22 9.19 12.38 7.83
C VAL A 22 8.68 13.61 8.55
N ALA A 23 8.09 13.43 9.73
CA ALA A 23 7.53 14.53 10.49
C ALA A 23 8.63 15.52 10.92
N GLY A 24 8.41 16.80 10.63
CA GLY A 24 9.38 17.85 10.90
C GLY A 24 10.44 18.02 9.82
N GLU A 25 10.62 17.03 8.93
CA GLU A 25 11.67 17.06 7.90
C GLU A 25 11.12 16.91 6.48
N PRO A 26 10.75 18.03 5.82
CA PRO A 26 10.29 18.02 4.45
C PRO A 26 11.40 17.61 3.47
N ASP A 27 12.67 17.91 3.78
CA ASP A 27 13.82 17.52 2.95
C ASP A 27 14.03 16.00 2.91
N MET A 28 13.53 15.26 3.90
CA MET A 28 13.53 13.79 3.93
C MET A 28 12.21 13.21 3.37
N SER A 29 11.24 14.05 3.06
CA SER A 29 9.93 13.62 2.57
C SER A 29 9.94 13.54 1.04
N MET A 30 10.02 12.32 0.51
CA MET A 30 10.24 12.07 -0.92
C MET A 30 9.31 10.99 -1.47
N ARG A 31 9.06 11.07 -2.79
CA ARG A 31 8.27 10.08 -3.53
C ARG A 31 9.19 9.19 -4.35
N PHE A 32 8.94 7.89 -4.28
CA PHE A 32 9.69 6.86 -5.00
C PHE A 32 8.73 6.02 -5.83
N LEU A 33 9.18 5.63 -7.02
CA LEU A 33 8.52 4.64 -7.85
C LEU A 33 9.26 3.31 -7.66
N LEU A 34 8.56 2.25 -7.30
CA LEU A 34 9.16 0.91 -7.27
C LEU A 34 9.44 0.43 -8.68
N ASP A 35 10.71 0.12 -8.96
CA ASP A 35 11.14 -0.58 -10.17
C ASP A 35 11.00 -2.10 -10.02
N SER A 36 11.43 -2.84 -11.04
CA SER A 36 11.45 -4.32 -11.06
C SER A 36 12.36 -4.95 -10.02
N SER A 37 13.35 -4.20 -9.51
CA SER A 37 14.18 -4.63 -8.38
C SER A 37 13.47 -4.42 -7.04
N GLY A 38 12.46 -3.55 -7.03
CA GLY A 38 11.73 -3.05 -5.87
C GLY A 38 12.62 -2.54 -4.76
N THR A 39 13.74 -1.92 -5.15
CA THR A 39 14.72 -1.30 -4.26
C THR A 39 14.72 0.20 -4.52
N ILE A 40 14.71 1.00 -3.46
CA ILE A 40 14.81 2.45 -3.55
C ILE A 40 16.14 2.92 -2.95
N SER A 41 16.69 4.02 -3.45
CA SER A 41 17.80 4.72 -2.78
C SER A 41 17.24 5.85 -1.94
N TYR A 42 17.37 5.73 -0.63
CA TYR A 42 16.96 6.76 0.32
C TYR A 42 18.21 7.48 0.86
N PRO A 43 18.23 8.83 0.92
CA PRO A 43 19.36 9.57 1.46
C PRO A 43 19.63 9.16 2.92
N TYR A 44 20.89 9.24 3.35
CA TYR A 44 21.37 8.85 4.70
C TYR A 44 21.38 7.35 4.99
N ILE A 45 20.37 6.61 4.54
CA ILE A 45 20.24 5.16 4.78
C ILE A 45 20.86 4.33 3.64
N GLY A 46 20.83 4.83 2.42
CA GLY A 46 21.26 4.11 1.22
C GLY A 46 20.13 3.28 0.61
N GLN A 47 20.46 2.10 0.09
CA GLN A 47 19.50 1.25 -0.62
C GLN A 47 18.58 0.49 0.34
N LEU A 48 17.28 0.54 0.07
CA LEU A 48 16.24 -0.15 0.85
C LEU A 48 15.37 -0.99 -0.08
N ARG A 49 15.27 -2.30 0.23
CA ARG A 49 14.39 -3.22 -0.51
C ARG A 49 12.99 -3.16 0.06
N LEU A 50 12.04 -2.76 -0.77
CA LEU A 50 10.63 -2.60 -0.43
C LEU A 50 9.74 -3.71 -1.00
N LEU A 51 10.21 -4.42 -2.03
CA LEU A 51 9.47 -5.49 -2.68
C LEU A 51 9.05 -6.58 -1.69
N GLY A 52 7.77 -6.92 -1.66
CA GLY A 52 7.26 -7.93 -0.73
C GLY A 52 7.27 -7.49 0.74
N LYS A 53 7.37 -6.19 1.02
CA LYS A 53 7.11 -5.62 2.35
C LYS A 53 5.79 -4.88 2.36
N THR A 54 5.23 -4.69 3.54
CA THR A 54 4.10 -3.78 3.73
C THR A 54 4.60 -2.34 3.93
N PRO A 55 3.77 -1.32 3.65
CA PRO A 55 4.12 0.07 4.00
C PRO A 55 4.47 0.24 5.49
N GLU A 56 3.85 -0.54 6.38
CA GLU A 56 4.07 -0.55 7.82
C GLU A 56 5.45 -1.13 8.19
N ASP A 57 5.86 -2.22 7.55
CA ASP A 57 7.20 -2.78 7.74
C ASP A 57 8.28 -1.79 7.31
N VAL A 58 8.03 -1.09 6.19
CA VAL A 58 8.95 -0.11 5.63
C VAL A 58 9.07 1.12 6.53
N SER A 59 7.96 1.62 7.07
CA SER A 59 7.98 2.74 8.01
C SER A 59 8.73 2.37 9.29
N ALA A 60 8.51 1.17 9.83
CA ALA A 60 9.21 0.69 11.01
C ALA A 60 10.73 0.55 10.76
N GLU A 61 11.13 -0.02 9.61
CA GLU A 61 12.54 -0.15 9.25
C GLU A 61 13.22 1.21 9.06
N LEU A 62 12.57 2.15 8.37
CA LEU A 62 13.07 3.52 8.20
C LEU A 62 13.19 4.25 9.55
N THR A 63 12.17 4.15 10.42
CA THR A 63 12.22 4.75 11.75
C THR A 63 13.38 4.17 12.57
N GLN A 64 13.63 2.86 12.50
CA GLN A 64 14.76 2.24 13.21
C GLN A 64 16.12 2.71 12.67
N ARG A 65 16.26 2.82 11.35
CA ARG A 65 17.52 3.23 10.71
C ARG A 65 17.81 4.73 10.81
N LEU A 66 16.79 5.58 10.82
CA LEU A 66 16.94 7.03 11.03
C LEU A 66 17.14 7.38 12.51
N ARG A 67 16.66 6.53 13.42
CA ARG A 67 16.78 6.76 14.86
C ARG A 67 18.23 6.62 15.31
N GLY A 68 18.73 7.60 16.05
CA GLY A 68 20.08 7.59 16.62
C GLY A 68 21.02 8.50 15.86
N ASP A 69 21.61 7.99 14.77
CA ASP A 69 22.66 8.70 14.02
C ASP A 69 22.16 9.97 13.31
N TYR A 70 20.86 10.06 13.01
CA TYR A 70 20.28 11.19 12.27
C TYR A 70 19.19 11.92 13.04
N LEU A 71 18.24 11.19 13.65
CA LEU A 71 17.06 11.77 14.31
C LEU A 71 16.83 11.10 15.68
N GLN A 72 16.46 11.87 16.71
CA GLN A 72 16.19 11.32 18.05
C GLN A 72 14.88 10.53 18.10
N ASN A 73 13.80 11.06 17.50
CA ASN A 73 12.51 10.38 17.46
C ASN A 73 11.81 10.60 16.11
N PRO A 74 12.33 10.01 15.02
CA PRO A 74 11.76 10.19 13.69
C PRO A 74 10.38 9.52 13.58
N MET A 75 9.38 10.29 13.16
CA MET A 75 8.07 9.74 12.79
C MET A 75 8.00 9.64 11.27
N VAL A 76 8.08 8.41 10.76
CA VAL A 76 8.08 8.12 9.32
C VAL A 76 6.72 7.55 8.94
N THR A 77 6.10 8.14 7.94
CA THR A 77 4.83 7.67 7.35
C THR A 77 5.08 7.25 5.92
N VAL A 78 4.64 6.06 5.56
CA VAL A 78 4.80 5.49 4.21
C VAL A 78 3.41 5.28 3.62
N THR A 79 3.12 5.93 2.50
CA THR A 79 1.81 5.90 1.84
C THR A 79 1.94 5.50 0.38
N VAL A 80 1.14 4.55 -0.08
CA VAL A 80 1.04 4.22 -1.50
C VAL A 80 0.14 5.26 -2.16
N THR A 81 0.73 6.11 -3.01
CA THR A 81 0.03 7.22 -3.67
C THR A 81 -0.62 6.78 -4.99
N GLN A 82 -0.04 5.78 -5.65
CA GLN A 82 -0.61 5.18 -6.85
C GLN A 82 -0.52 3.66 -6.73
N PHE A 83 -1.69 3.04 -6.66
CA PHE A 83 -1.84 1.59 -6.68
C PHE A 83 -1.71 1.10 -8.12
N ARG A 84 -1.13 -0.09 -8.30
CA ARG A 84 -1.25 -0.81 -9.57
C ARG A 84 -2.73 -1.07 -9.89
N ASN A 85 -3.12 -0.88 -11.14
CA ASN A 85 -4.46 -1.25 -11.63
C ASN A 85 -4.58 -2.78 -11.63
N ILE A 86 -5.03 -3.37 -10.53
CA ILE A 86 -5.53 -4.74 -10.55
C ILE A 86 -6.96 -4.72 -11.10
N PHE A 87 -7.14 -5.23 -12.31
CA PHE A 87 -8.47 -5.60 -12.78
C PHE A 87 -8.93 -6.79 -11.94
N ILE A 88 -9.73 -6.53 -10.91
CA ILE A 88 -10.47 -7.60 -10.24
C ILE A 88 -11.49 -8.08 -11.28
N LEU A 89 -11.18 -9.17 -11.98
CA LEU A 89 -12.18 -9.95 -12.70
C LEU A 89 -13.03 -10.67 -11.63
N GLY A 90 -13.83 -9.88 -10.92
CA GLY A 90 -14.84 -10.38 -10.01
C GLY A 90 -15.94 -10.98 -10.85
N GLU A 91 -16.08 -12.29 -10.77
CA GLU A 91 -17.23 -13.02 -11.29
C GLU A 91 -18.52 -12.28 -10.90
N VAL A 92 -19.32 -11.95 -11.91
CA VAL A 92 -20.47 -11.06 -11.80
C VAL A 92 -21.66 -11.80 -11.17
N GLU A 93 -21.60 -12.14 -9.90
CA GLU A 93 -22.77 -12.67 -9.18
C GLU A 93 -23.53 -11.56 -8.47
N LYS A 94 -24.23 -10.74 -9.26
CA LYS A 94 -25.54 -10.24 -8.84
C LYS A 94 -26.47 -10.04 -10.04
N THR A 95 -26.70 -11.13 -10.75
CA THR A 95 -27.92 -11.25 -11.57
C THR A 95 -29.04 -11.83 -10.71
N ARG A 96 -30.00 -10.99 -10.33
CA ARG A 96 -31.40 -11.42 -10.31
C ARG A 96 -32.32 -10.23 -10.57
N TRP A 97 -32.81 -10.15 -11.80
CA TRP A 97 -34.02 -9.42 -12.15
C TRP A 97 -35.21 -10.22 -11.61
N LEU A 98 -36.08 -9.57 -10.86
CA LEU A 98 -37.40 -10.10 -10.49
C LEU A 98 -38.45 -9.12 -11.04
N PRO A 99 -38.92 -9.29 -12.28
CA PRO A 99 -40.12 -8.61 -12.72
C PRO A 99 -41.29 -9.42 -12.17
N LEU A 100 -41.96 -8.90 -11.15
CA LEU A 100 -43.29 -9.39 -10.86
C LEU A 100 -44.23 -8.78 -11.92
N ALA A 101 -44.33 -9.47 -13.06
CA ALA A 101 -45.46 -9.32 -13.95
C ALA A 101 -46.71 -9.86 -13.23
N ALA A 102 -47.37 -9.00 -12.45
CA ALA A 102 -48.72 -9.26 -11.98
C ALA A 102 -49.71 -8.65 -12.97
N ARG A 103 -50.04 -9.42 -14.01
CA ARG A 103 -51.32 -9.34 -14.70
C ARG A 103 -51.81 -10.77 -14.87
N PRO A 104 -52.98 -11.09 -14.30
CA PRO A 104 -54.06 -11.52 -15.17
C PRO A 104 -55.39 -10.78 -14.91
N ASP A 105 -56.02 -10.46 -16.04
CA ASP A 105 -57.44 -10.39 -16.33
C ASP A 105 -58.47 -10.85 -15.28
N ARG A 106 -59.38 -9.92 -14.92
CA ARG A 106 -60.82 -10.10 -15.04
C ARG A 106 -61.55 -8.75 -15.09
#